data_AF-A0A9P5WAJ2-F1
#
_entry.id   AF-A0A9P5WAJ2-F1
#
_cell.length_a   1.000
_cell.length_b   1.000
_cell.length_c   1.000
_cell.angle_alpha   90.00
_cell.angle_beta   90.00
_cell.angle_gamma   90.00
#
_symmetry.space_group_name_H-M   'P 1'
#
loop_
_entity.id
_entity.type
_entity.pdbx_description
1 polymer ?
#
loop_
_entity_poly.entity_id
_entity_poly.type
_entity_poly.pdbx_seq_one_letter_code
_entity_poly.pdbx_strand_id
1 'polypeptide(L)'
;MSQPTSETKPRPEVLIVGAGIAGLTLAILLEQINIPYQIFERAEEVKPLGSAMSFTGSLFPALEQLGIYEELKQISKAYTSVEFCNACLKKMGNFSAEENYIASGYENLVFSRPRFHEILLKRVPEHKISFKKKVLRIEEKEGKVHIHCSDDTSYNGDILVGADGTYSEVRQNMYKLMDGKRALPKEDLEDFMVNYTTIVGVATPSNPE
;
A
#
# COMPACT_ATOMS: atom_id res chain seq x y z
N MET A 1 16.26 42.10 -24.62
CA MET A 1 15.16 41.17 -24.96
C MET A 1 14.97 40.24 -23.78
N SER A 2 13.93 40.48 -23.00
CA SER A 2 13.59 39.73 -21.78
C SER A 2 13.16 38.32 -22.16
N GLN A 3 13.78 37.30 -21.59
CA GLN A 3 13.30 35.92 -21.72
C GLN A 3 11.90 35.81 -21.09
N PRO A 4 10.96 35.06 -21.70
CA PRO A 4 9.67 34.82 -21.10
C PRO A 4 9.87 34.01 -19.82
N THR A 5 9.38 34.54 -18.70
CA THR A 5 9.23 33.79 -17.45
C THR A 5 8.31 32.60 -17.72
N SER A 6 8.88 31.39 -17.65
CA SER A 6 8.13 30.14 -17.69
C SER A 6 7.09 30.16 -16.57
N GLU A 7 5.82 30.37 -16.91
CA GLU A 7 4.70 30.12 -16.00
C GLU A 7 4.72 28.62 -15.67
N THR A 8 5.22 28.30 -14.47
CA THR A 8 5.20 26.92 -13.98
C THR A 8 3.74 26.53 -13.74
N LYS A 9 3.20 25.66 -14.59
CA LYS A 9 1.85 25.10 -14.43
C LYS A 9 1.73 24.52 -13.01
N PRO A 10 0.63 24.79 -12.27
CA PRO A 10 0.46 24.23 -10.94
C PRO A 10 0.54 22.70 -11.00
N ARG A 11 1.20 22.10 -10.00
CA ARG A 11 1.33 20.64 -9.88
C ARG A 11 -0.05 20.02 -9.67
N PRO A 12 -0.32 18.83 -10.26
CA PRO A 12 -1.61 18.19 -10.13
C PRO A 12 -1.88 17.77 -8.69
N GLU A 13 -3.12 17.94 -8.24
CA GLU A 13 -3.60 17.47 -6.95
C GLU A 13 -4.06 16.00 -7.04
N VAL A 14 -3.51 15.15 -6.17
CA VAL A 14 -3.76 13.70 -6.15
C VAL A 14 -4.68 13.31 -4.98
N LEU A 15 -5.84 12.74 -5.30
CA LEU A 15 -6.72 12.11 -4.32
C LEU A 15 -6.34 10.64 -4.17
N ILE A 16 -6.01 10.19 -2.95
CA ILE A 16 -5.66 8.79 -2.66
C ILE A 16 -6.78 8.19 -1.81
N VAL A 17 -7.43 7.13 -2.30
CA VAL A 17 -8.47 6.44 -1.54
C VAL A 17 -7.86 5.22 -0.86
N GLY A 18 -7.75 5.25 0.47
CA GLY A 18 -7.19 4.19 1.31
C GLY A 18 -5.86 4.59 1.97
N ALA A 19 -5.81 4.53 3.31
CA ALA A 19 -4.61 4.74 4.13
C ALA A 19 -3.93 3.41 4.50
N GLY A 20 -3.94 2.45 3.56
CA GLY A 20 -3.19 1.20 3.66
C GLY A 20 -1.71 1.37 3.30
N ILE A 21 -0.98 0.25 3.22
CA ILE A 21 0.46 0.25 2.87
C ILE A 21 0.71 0.97 1.55
N ALA A 22 -0.07 0.65 0.51
CA ALA A 22 0.10 1.24 -0.82
C ALA A 22 -0.18 2.75 -0.82
N GLY A 23 -1.29 3.18 -0.24
CA GLY A 23 -1.68 4.59 -0.19
C GLY A 23 -0.72 5.45 0.62
N LEU A 24 -0.28 4.97 1.79
CA LEU A 24 0.71 5.66 2.61
C LEU A 24 2.08 5.72 1.92
N THR A 25 2.52 4.63 1.29
CA THR A 25 3.79 4.63 0.53
C THR A 25 3.76 5.65 -0.60
N LEU A 26 2.65 5.70 -1.36
CA LEU A 26 2.48 6.71 -2.41
C LEU A 26 2.47 8.13 -1.84
N ALA A 27 1.78 8.37 -0.72
CA ALA A 27 1.75 9.67 -0.07
C ALA A 27 3.15 10.15 0.33
N ILE A 28 3.99 9.26 0.90
CA ILE A 28 5.38 9.59 1.26
C ILE A 28 6.18 9.98 0.02
N LEU A 29 6.03 9.24 -1.10
CA LEU A 29 6.67 9.61 -2.37
C LEU A 29 6.23 11.00 -2.84
N LEU A 30 4.93 11.29 -2.84
CA LEU A 30 4.38 12.57 -3.27
C LEU A 30 4.83 13.72 -2.37
N GLU A 31 4.92 13.49 -1.06
CA GLU A 31 5.44 14.44 -0.07
C GLU A 31 6.90 14.80 -0.40
N GLN A 32 7.77 13.81 -0.63
CA GLN A 32 9.19 14.04 -0.93
C GLN A 32 9.41 14.85 -2.22
N ILE A 33 8.53 14.70 -3.21
CA ILE A 33 8.63 15.42 -4.50
C ILE A 33 7.73 16.66 -4.58
N ASN A 34 7.11 17.07 -3.47
CA ASN A 34 6.24 18.25 -3.37
C ASN A 34 5.05 18.22 -4.36
N ILE A 35 4.39 17.08 -4.53
CA ILE A 35 3.12 16.99 -5.26
C ILE A 35 1.96 17.05 -4.26
N PRO A 36 0.96 17.94 -4.45
CA PRO A 36 -0.19 18.01 -3.57
C PRO A 36 -1.00 16.70 -3.57
N TYR A 37 -1.37 16.24 -2.38
CA TYR A 37 -2.26 15.09 -2.22
C TYR A 37 -3.16 15.22 -0.99
N GLN A 38 -4.20 14.38 -0.94
CA GLN A 38 -5.02 14.10 0.23
C GLN A 38 -5.41 12.60 0.24
N ILE A 39 -5.33 11.97 1.41
CA ILE A 39 -5.74 10.57 1.62
C ILE A 39 -7.15 10.53 2.23
N PHE A 40 -7.98 9.62 1.75
CA PHE A 40 -9.34 9.35 2.24
C PHE A 40 -9.44 7.92 2.73
N GLU A 41 -9.62 7.74 4.04
CA GLU A 41 -9.72 6.42 4.67
C GLU A 41 -11.12 6.20 5.24
N ARG A 42 -11.72 5.05 4.95
CA ARG A 42 -13.06 4.68 5.40
C ARG A 42 -13.12 4.38 6.89
N ALA A 43 -12.05 3.84 7.47
CA ALA A 43 -11.97 3.51 8.88
C ALA A 43 -11.89 4.78 9.74
N GLU A 44 -12.35 4.68 10.98
CA GLU A 44 -12.10 5.70 12.01
C GLU A 44 -10.64 5.71 12.45
N GLU A 45 -10.04 4.52 12.48
CA GLU A 45 -8.64 4.29 12.84
C GLU A 45 -8.17 3.07 12.04
N VAL A 46 -6.97 3.14 11.44
CA VAL A 46 -6.40 1.96 10.78
C VAL A 46 -5.86 1.01 11.84
N LYS A 47 -6.55 -0.11 12.06
CA LYS A 47 -6.07 -1.20 12.92
C LYS A 47 -5.55 -2.35 12.06
N PRO A 48 -4.24 -2.39 11.75
CA PRO A 48 -3.66 -3.53 11.07
C PRO A 48 -3.80 -4.77 11.97
N LEU A 49 -4.48 -5.81 11.47
CA LEU A 49 -4.60 -7.09 12.18
C LEU A 49 -3.31 -7.90 12.05
N GLY A 50 -2.97 -8.64 13.11
CA GLY A 50 -1.65 -9.23 13.38
C GLY A 50 -1.17 -10.31 12.40
N SER A 51 -0.69 -9.89 11.24
CA SER A 51 0.02 -10.74 10.28
C SER A 51 1.50 -10.40 10.20
N ALA A 52 2.34 -11.41 10.00
CA ALA A 52 3.71 -11.21 9.53
C ALA A 52 3.72 -10.85 8.04
N MET A 53 4.68 -10.03 7.62
CA MET A 53 5.03 -9.76 6.24
C MET A 53 6.51 -10.05 6.03
N SER A 54 6.87 -10.41 4.81
CA SER A 54 8.26 -10.57 4.41
C SER A 54 8.57 -9.77 3.17
N PHE A 55 9.69 -9.06 3.17
CA PHE A 55 10.25 -8.46 1.97
C PHE A 55 11.55 -9.14 1.61
N THR A 56 11.78 -9.28 0.31
CA THR A 56 13.04 -9.75 -0.26
C THR A 56 13.92 -8.57 -0.66
N GLY A 57 15.18 -8.87 -0.94
CA GLY A 57 16.21 -7.90 -1.29
C GLY A 57 15.84 -6.85 -2.35
N SER A 58 14.93 -7.17 -3.27
CA SER A 58 14.55 -6.29 -4.39
C SER A 58 13.81 -5.01 -3.97
N LEU A 59 13.17 -4.98 -2.81
CA LEU A 59 12.36 -3.83 -2.38
C LEU A 59 13.16 -2.82 -1.56
N PHE A 60 14.23 -3.25 -0.88
CA PHE A 60 14.95 -2.41 0.07
C PHE A 60 15.64 -1.17 -0.53
N PRO A 61 16.19 -1.19 -1.75
CA PRO A 61 16.70 0.03 -2.37
C PRO A 61 15.67 1.15 -2.49
N ALA A 62 14.40 0.80 -2.74
CA ALA A 62 13.32 1.78 -2.79
C ALA A 62 12.95 2.29 -1.39
N LEU A 63 12.94 1.40 -0.39
CA LEU A 63 12.68 1.78 1.00
C LEU A 63 13.81 2.61 1.62
N GLU A 64 15.05 2.45 1.17
CA GLU A 64 16.19 3.30 1.54
C GLU A 64 16.04 4.71 0.97
N GLN A 65 15.64 4.84 -0.30
CA GLN A 65 15.35 6.15 -0.91
C GLN A 65 14.19 6.88 -0.21
N LEU A 66 13.23 6.12 0.31
CA LEU A 66 12.15 6.63 1.16
C LEU A 66 12.59 6.92 2.61
N GLY A 67 13.81 6.57 2.98
CA GLY A 67 14.35 6.70 4.34
C GLY A 67 13.66 5.80 5.36
N ILE A 68 12.94 4.75 4.94
CA ILE A 68 12.14 3.86 5.80
C ILE A 68 12.92 2.61 6.19
N TYR A 69 13.90 2.21 5.38
CA TYR A 69 14.58 0.92 5.50
C TYR A 69 15.18 0.66 6.89
N GLU A 70 15.89 1.63 7.48
CA GLU A 70 16.53 1.45 8.80
C GLU A 70 15.51 1.21 9.93
N GLU A 71 14.41 1.96 9.96
CA GLU A 71 13.33 1.74 10.93
C GLU A 71 12.65 0.38 10.71
N LEU A 72 12.43 0.00 9.45
CA LEU A 72 11.90 -1.32 9.10
C LEU A 72 12.84 -2.43 9.61
N LYS A 73 14.15 -2.29 9.40
CA LYS A 73 15.16 -3.27 9.84
C LYS A 73 15.13 -3.46 11.36
N GLN A 74 14.96 -2.39 12.13
CA GLN A 74 14.87 -2.45 13.60
C GLN A 74 13.67 -3.26 14.12
N ILE A 75 12.55 -3.27 13.38
CA ILE A 75 11.36 -4.05 13.75
C ILE A 75 11.33 -5.45 13.13
N SER A 76 12.35 -5.81 12.35
CA SER A 76 12.42 -7.02 11.55
C SER A 76 13.30 -8.11 12.17
N LYS A 77 13.14 -9.33 11.66
CA LYS A 77 14.09 -10.43 11.80
C LYS A 77 14.57 -10.84 10.42
N ALA A 78 15.88 -10.97 10.25
CA ALA A 78 16.45 -11.55 9.04
C ALA A 78 16.19 -13.06 9.02
N TYR A 79 15.95 -13.63 7.84
CA TYR A 79 15.88 -15.07 7.64
C TYR A 79 16.73 -15.49 6.45
N THR A 80 17.42 -16.62 6.60
CA THR A 80 18.34 -17.16 5.60
C THR A 80 17.74 -18.32 4.80
N SER A 81 16.65 -18.92 5.28
CA SER A 81 15.97 -20.01 4.58
C SER A 81 14.49 -20.11 4.98
N VAL A 82 13.72 -20.75 4.11
CA VAL A 82 12.34 -21.19 4.39
C VAL A 82 12.27 -22.69 4.14
N GLU A 83 11.85 -23.45 5.14
CA GLU A 83 11.67 -24.90 5.01
C GLU A 83 10.21 -25.24 4.81
N PHE A 84 9.93 -26.06 3.80
CA PHE A 84 8.61 -26.61 3.56
C PHE A 84 8.54 -27.97 4.22
N CYS A 85 7.62 -28.15 5.16
CA CYS A 85 7.43 -29.40 5.89
C CYS A 85 6.02 -29.94 5.68
N ASN A 86 5.87 -31.26 5.74
CA ASN A 86 4.55 -31.88 5.78
C ASN A 86 3.92 -31.73 7.18
N ALA A 87 2.69 -32.23 7.35
CA ALA A 87 1.95 -32.16 8.62
C ALA A 87 2.67 -32.83 9.81
N CYS A 88 3.62 -33.74 9.55
CA CYS A 88 4.45 -34.38 10.57
C CYS A 88 5.79 -33.66 10.81
N LEU A 89 5.93 -32.41 10.33
CA LEU A 89 7.16 -31.62 10.37
C LEU A 89 8.36 -32.25 9.64
N LYS A 90 8.11 -33.21 8.73
CA LYS A 90 9.17 -33.76 7.87
C LYS A 90 9.42 -32.79 6.72
N LYS A 91 10.68 -32.36 6.58
CA LYS A 91 11.15 -31.52 5.48
C LYS A 91 10.85 -32.16 4.13
N MET A 92 10.16 -31.41 3.28
CA MET A 92 9.83 -31.71 1.89
C MET A 92 10.72 -30.94 0.91
N GLY A 93 11.20 -29.76 1.33
CA GLY A 93 12.08 -28.91 0.53
C GLY A 93 12.50 -27.67 1.30
N ASN A 94 13.35 -26.85 0.68
CA ASN A 94 13.73 -25.55 1.22
C ASN A 94 13.97 -24.53 0.12
N PHE A 95 13.82 -23.27 0.49
CA PHE A 95 14.27 -22.10 -0.25
C PHE A 95 15.43 -21.47 0.53
N SER A 96 16.55 -21.19 -0.14
CA SER A 96 17.66 -20.42 0.43
C SER A 96 17.51 -18.94 0.08
N ALA A 97 17.65 -18.07 1.05
CA ALA A 97 17.67 -16.62 0.83
C ALA A 97 19.07 -16.12 0.42
N GLU A 98 20.10 -16.97 0.44
CA GLU A 98 21.48 -16.60 0.11
C GLU A 98 21.63 -16.01 -1.30
N GLU A 99 20.93 -16.59 -2.28
CA GLU A 99 20.95 -16.07 -3.66
C GLU A 99 20.39 -14.65 -3.74
N ASN A 100 19.35 -14.32 -2.96
CA ASN A 100 18.82 -12.96 -2.90
C ASN A 100 19.84 -12.00 -2.30
N TYR A 101 20.56 -12.41 -1.25
CA TYR A 101 21.60 -11.60 -0.63
C TYR A 101 22.74 -11.34 -1.61
N ILE A 102 23.23 -12.37 -2.29
CA ILE A 102 24.30 -12.23 -3.30
C ILE A 102 23.87 -11.29 -4.43
N ALA A 103 22.61 -11.39 -4.89
CA ALA A 103 22.12 -10.59 -6.00
C ALA A 103 21.80 -9.13 -5.64
N SER A 104 21.37 -8.87 -4.40
CA SER A 104 20.86 -7.54 -4.00
C SER A 104 21.72 -6.80 -2.98
N GLY A 105 22.54 -7.50 -2.20
CA GLY A 105 23.25 -6.97 -1.03
C GLY A 105 22.40 -6.83 0.24
N TYR A 106 21.14 -7.28 0.22
CA TYR A 106 20.22 -7.14 1.35
C TYR A 106 19.73 -8.49 1.90
N GLU A 107 19.59 -8.57 3.22
CA GLU A 107 18.99 -9.71 3.91
C GLU A 107 17.48 -9.73 3.70
N ASN A 108 16.87 -10.90 3.53
CA ASN A 108 15.42 -11.01 3.54
C ASN A 108 14.90 -10.76 4.96
N LEU A 109 13.87 -9.91 5.09
CA LEU A 109 13.34 -9.49 6.38
C LEU A 109 11.90 -9.97 6.55
N VAL A 110 11.59 -10.52 7.72
CA VAL A 110 10.23 -10.77 8.20
C VAL A 110 9.91 -9.83 9.35
N PHE A 111 8.73 -9.23 9.34
CA PHE A 111 8.33 -8.21 10.30
C PHE A 111 6.82 -8.18 10.53
N SER A 112 6.40 -7.49 11.59
CA SER A 112 4.99 -7.26 11.91
C SER A 112 4.39 -6.23 10.95
N ARG A 113 3.34 -6.60 10.21
CA ARG A 113 2.60 -5.69 9.34
C ARG A 113 2.06 -4.47 10.11
N PRO A 114 1.48 -4.62 11.32
CA PRO A 114 1.12 -3.50 12.16
C PRO A 114 2.24 -2.48 12.38
N ARG A 115 3.41 -2.96 12.78
CA ARG A 115 4.56 -2.08 13.06
C ARG A 115 5.07 -1.40 11.79
N PHE A 116 5.06 -2.09 10.65
CA PHE A 116 5.41 -1.46 9.38
C PHE A 116 4.41 -0.38 8.97
N HIS A 117 3.11 -0.64 9.15
CA HIS A 117 2.08 0.37 8.90
C HIS A 117 2.25 1.61 9.78
N GLU A 118 2.57 1.44 11.07
CA GLU A 118 2.87 2.56 11.97
C GLU A 118 4.06 3.40 11.50
N ILE A 119 5.12 2.77 10.99
CA ILE A 119 6.27 3.48 10.41
C ILE A 119 5.80 4.35 9.23
N LEU A 120 5.01 3.79 8.31
CA LEU A 120 4.48 4.54 7.17
C LEU A 120 3.58 5.70 7.59
N LEU A 121 2.66 5.44 8.54
CA LEU A 121 1.69 6.41 8.99
C LEU A 121 2.37 7.64 9.61
N LYS A 122 3.43 7.45 10.40
CA LYS A 122 4.21 8.53 11.02
C LYS A 122 4.92 9.45 10.04
N ARG A 123 5.11 9.01 8.78
CA ARG A 123 5.77 9.82 7.74
C ARG A 123 4.80 10.72 6.99
N VAL A 124 3.50 10.52 7.16
CA VAL A 124 2.46 11.32 6.51
C VAL A 124 1.89 12.33 7.51
N PRO A 125 1.86 13.64 7.20
CA PRO A 125 1.25 14.63 8.09
C PRO A 125 -0.22 14.31 8.38
N GLU A 126 -0.66 14.39 9.64
CA GLU A 126 -2.02 13.98 10.04
C GLU A 126 -3.12 14.70 9.26
N HIS A 127 -2.95 15.99 8.97
CA HIS A 127 -3.92 16.80 8.22
C HIS A 127 -4.10 16.34 6.74
N LYS A 128 -3.17 15.53 6.22
CA LYS A 128 -3.24 14.92 4.89
C LYS A 128 -4.08 13.65 4.84
N ILE A 129 -4.59 13.20 5.98
CA ILE A 129 -5.40 11.98 6.08
C ILE A 129 -6.78 12.32 6.63
N SER A 130 -7.81 12.11 5.81
CA SER A 130 -9.20 12.27 6.18
C SER A 130 -9.80 10.89 6.50
N PHE A 131 -9.99 10.61 7.78
CA PHE A 131 -10.66 9.40 8.26
C PHE A 131 -12.18 9.48 8.15
N LYS A 132 -12.86 8.33 8.28
CA LYS A 132 -14.31 8.18 8.12
C LYS A 132 -14.82 8.63 6.74
N LYS A 133 -13.96 8.60 5.72
CA LYS A 133 -14.26 8.96 4.33
C LYS A 133 -14.36 7.71 3.47
N LYS A 134 -15.51 7.05 3.50
CA LYS A 134 -15.82 5.96 2.55
C LYS A 134 -16.28 6.57 1.23
N VAL A 135 -15.47 6.45 0.18
CA VAL A 135 -15.87 6.85 -1.19
C VAL A 135 -16.95 5.91 -1.72
N LEU A 136 -18.03 6.46 -2.27
CA LEU A 136 -19.16 5.72 -2.82
C LEU A 136 -19.30 5.91 -4.33
N ARG A 137 -18.99 7.11 -4.83
CA ARG A 137 -19.20 7.49 -6.22
C ARG A 137 -18.06 8.35 -6.71
N ILE A 138 -17.68 8.15 -7.97
CA ILE A 138 -16.64 8.92 -8.67
C ILE A 138 -17.23 9.47 -9.96
N GLU A 139 -16.93 10.74 -10.26
CA GLU A 139 -17.33 11.41 -11.49
C GLU A 139 -16.14 12.14 -12.12
N GLU A 140 -16.07 12.13 -13.45
CA GLU A 140 -15.17 13.01 -14.20
C GLU A 140 -15.97 14.21 -14.71
N LYS A 141 -15.62 15.41 -14.25
CA LYS A 141 -16.30 16.64 -14.65
C LYS A 141 -15.31 17.79 -14.72
N GLU A 142 -15.41 18.58 -15.79
CA GLU A 142 -14.60 19.80 -16.00
C GLU A 142 -13.09 19.54 -15.94
N GLY A 143 -12.64 18.35 -16.40
CA GLY A 143 -11.23 17.96 -16.40
C GLY A 143 -10.68 17.58 -15.03
N LYS A 144 -11.55 17.38 -14.03
CA LYS A 144 -11.21 16.90 -12.68
C LYS A 144 -11.96 15.64 -12.33
N VAL A 145 -11.43 14.91 -11.35
CA VAL A 145 -12.10 13.78 -10.71
C VAL A 145 -12.77 14.26 -9.43
N HIS A 146 -14.05 13.95 -9.27
CA HIS A 146 -14.86 14.26 -8.10
C HIS A 146 -15.18 12.96 -7.37
N ILE A 147 -14.91 12.93 -6.06
CA ILE A 147 -15.27 11.80 -5.20
C ILE A 147 -16.38 12.23 -4.24
N HIS A 148 -17.35 11.36 -4.04
CA HIS A 148 -18.43 11.54 -3.08
C HIS A 148 -18.29 10.51 -1.97
N CYS A 149 -18.26 10.98 -0.73
CA CYS A 149 -18.10 10.16 0.45
C CYS A 149 -19.46 9.82 1.09
N SER A 150 -19.49 8.80 1.93
CA SER A 150 -20.70 8.32 2.63
C SER A 150 -21.28 9.28 3.66
N ASP A 151 -20.54 10.32 4.02
CA ASP A 151 -20.95 11.38 4.95
C ASP A 151 -21.40 12.65 4.21
N ASP A 152 -21.79 12.50 2.94
CA ASP A 152 -22.22 13.56 2.01
C ASP A 152 -21.14 14.61 1.68
N THR A 153 -19.90 14.44 2.17
CA THR A 153 -18.79 15.29 1.77
C THR A 153 -18.29 14.91 0.38
N SER A 154 -17.76 15.91 -0.34
CA SER A 154 -17.23 15.71 -1.69
C SER A 154 -15.91 16.44 -1.85
N TYR A 155 -15.03 15.87 -2.67
CA TYR A 155 -13.68 16.40 -2.93
C TYR A 155 -13.37 16.30 -4.41
N ASN A 156 -12.56 17.23 -4.92
CA ASN A 156 -12.13 17.24 -6.31
C ASN A 156 -10.60 17.27 -6.40
N GLY A 157 -10.04 16.62 -7.41
CA GLY A 157 -8.62 16.64 -7.71
C GLY A 157 -8.35 16.40 -9.19
N ASP A 158 -7.09 16.48 -9.56
CA ASP A 158 -6.67 16.26 -10.95
C ASP A 158 -6.42 14.78 -11.24
N ILE A 159 -6.02 14.02 -10.22
CA ILE A 159 -5.74 12.58 -10.30
C ILE A 159 -6.42 11.85 -9.14
N LEU A 160 -7.00 10.68 -9.41
CA LEU A 160 -7.50 9.76 -8.40
C LEU A 160 -6.69 8.47 -8.41
N VAL A 161 -6.24 8.01 -7.25
CA VAL A 161 -5.56 6.73 -7.06
C VAL A 161 -6.34 5.86 -6.08
N GLY A 162 -6.78 4.69 -6.55
CA GLY A 162 -7.39 3.66 -5.71
C GLY A 162 -6.35 2.81 -4.99
N ALA A 163 -6.25 2.97 -3.67
CA ALA A 163 -5.41 2.19 -2.77
C ALA A 163 -6.23 1.54 -1.63
N ASP A 164 -7.52 1.28 -1.90
CA ASP A 164 -8.57 0.86 -0.97
C ASP A 164 -8.74 -0.67 -0.87
N GLY A 165 -7.73 -1.41 -1.35
CA GLY A 165 -7.55 -2.84 -1.11
C GLY A 165 -8.39 -3.76 -2.00
N THR A 166 -8.52 -5.02 -1.58
CA THR A 166 -9.13 -6.09 -2.40
C THR A 166 -10.57 -5.78 -2.80
N TYR A 167 -11.35 -5.16 -1.91
CA TYR A 167 -12.74 -4.77 -2.15
C TYR A 167 -12.87 -3.30 -2.57
N SER A 168 -11.97 -2.87 -3.47
CA SER A 168 -11.86 -1.47 -3.93
C SER A 168 -13.18 -0.95 -4.53
N GLU A 169 -13.72 0.11 -3.95
CA GLU A 169 -14.84 0.88 -4.50
C GLU A 169 -14.37 1.72 -5.70
N VAL A 170 -13.12 2.18 -5.68
CA VAL A 170 -12.53 2.92 -6.81
C VAL A 170 -12.52 2.05 -8.06
N ARG A 171 -12.04 0.81 -7.96
CA ARG A 171 -12.02 -0.15 -9.08
C ARG A 171 -13.43 -0.36 -9.64
N GLN A 172 -14.42 -0.58 -8.79
CA GLN A 172 -15.81 -0.79 -9.21
C GLN A 172 -16.43 0.44 -9.90
N ASN A 173 -16.10 1.65 -9.44
CA ASN A 173 -16.52 2.88 -10.11
C ASN A 173 -15.83 3.06 -11.47
N MET A 174 -14.54 2.73 -11.59
CA MET A 174 -13.84 2.77 -12.87
C MET A 174 -14.49 1.82 -13.90
N TYR A 175 -14.89 0.62 -13.50
CA TYR A 175 -15.65 -0.30 -14.37
C TYR A 175 -16.92 0.36 -14.92
N LYS A 176 -17.71 1.00 -14.06
CA LYS A 176 -18.96 1.68 -14.45
C LYS A 176 -18.72 2.86 -15.40
N LEU A 177 -17.62 3.60 -15.21
CA LEU A 177 -17.24 4.72 -16.08
C LEU A 177 -16.71 4.27 -17.45
N MET A 178 -16.10 3.07 -17.50
CA MET A 178 -15.47 2.53 -18.71
C MET A 178 -16.39 1.66 -19.57
N ASP A 179 -17.58 1.30 -19.07
CA ASP A 179 -18.58 0.55 -19.82
C ASP A 179 -18.94 1.30 -21.12
N GLY A 180 -18.46 0.77 -22.26
CA GLY A 180 -18.63 1.33 -23.60
C GLY A 180 -17.45 2.13 -24.20
N LYS A 181 -16.33 2.38 -23.52
CA LYS A 181 -15.23 3.21 -24.10
C LYS A 181 -13.79 2.70 -24.03
N ARG A 182 -13.51 1.62 -23.31
CA ARG A 182 -12.30 0.77 -23.37
C ARG A 182 -12.46 -0.14 -22.17
N ALA A 183 -12.90 -1.36 -22.39
CA ALA A 183 -13.19 -2.25 -21.26
C ALA A 183 -11.86 -2.67 -20.61
N LEU A 184 -11.80 -2.59 -19.28
CA LEU A 184 -10.86 -3.40 -18.51
C LEU A 184 -11.14 -4.90 -18.79
N PRO A 185 -10.18 -5.81 -18.58
CA PRO A 185 -10.36 -7.24 -18.85
C PRO A 185 -11.60 -7.77 -18.14
N LYS A 186 -12.36 -8.67 -18.78
CA LYS A 186 -13.60 -9.22 -18.18
C LYS A 186 -13.30 -10.07 -16.95
N GLU A 187 -12.11 -10.66 -16.91
CA GLU A 187 -11.61 -11.51 -15.85
C GLU A 187 -11.54 -10.78 -14.49
N ASP A 188 -11.37 -9.46 -14.50
CA ASP A 188 -11.35 -8.64 -13.28
C ASP A 188 -12.75 -8.41 -12.67
N LEU A 189 -13.82 -8.71 -13.42
CA LEU A 189 -15.20 -8.74 -12.91
C LEU A 189 -15.55 -10.07 -12.24
N GLU A 190 -14.73 -11.10 -12.44
CA GLU A 190 -14.92 -12.39 -11.81
C GLU A 190 -14.46 -12.33 -10.35
N ASP A 191 -15.18 -13.02 -9.46
CA ASP A 191 -14.75 -13.15 -8.07
C ASP A 191 -13.41 -13.88 -8.04
N PHE A 192 -12.37 -13.20 -7.54
CA PHE A 192 -11.07 -13.80 -7.31
C PHE A 192 -11.15 -14.76 -6.12
N MET A 193 -11.60 -16.00 -6.39
CA MET A 193 -11.67 -17.05 -5.38
C MET A 193 -10.28 -17.63 -5.13
N VAL A 194 -9.65 -17.17 -4.06
CA VAL A 194 -8.47 -17.83 -3.49
C VAL A 194 -8.93 -18.76 -2.39
N ASN A 195 -8.79 -20.06 -2.61
CA ASN A 195 -8.88 -21.02 -1.52
C ASN A 195 -7.63 -20.86 -0.64
N TYR A 196 -7.80 -20.28 0.55
CA TYR A 196 -6.75 -20.21 1.55
C TYR A 196 -7.02 -21.26 2.64
N THR A 197 -5.96 -21.95 3.05
CA THR A 197 -5.95 -22.68 4.32
C THR A 197 -5.15 -21.86 5.30
N THR A 198 -5.82 -21.21 6.26
CA THR A 198 -5.13 -20.47 7.31
C THR A 198 -4.68 -21.44 8.39
N ILE A 199 -3.37 -21.63 8.54
CA ILE A 199 -2.79 -22.32 9.69
C ILE A 199 -2.43 -21.24 10.71
N VAL A 200 -3.14 -21.22 11.83
CA VAL A 200 -2.82 -20.33 12.96
C VAL A 200 -1.94 -21.10 13.94
N GLY A 201 -0.66 -20.72 14.01
CA GLY A 201 0.25 -21.21 15.05
C GLY A 201 0.31 -20.20 16.19
N VAL A 202 -0.04 -20.64 17.40
CA VAL A 202 0.13 -19.83 18.62
C VAL A 202 1.34 -20.39 19.35
N ALA A 203 2.44 -19.65 19.40
CA ALA A 203 3.57 -20.01 20.25
C ALA A 203 3.28 -19.49 21.67
N THR A 204 3.35 -20.36 22.68
CA THR A 204 3.43 -19.90 24.07
C THR A 204 4.71 -19.07 24.24
N PRO A 205 4.68 -17.96 25.01
CA PRO A 205 5.86 -17.15 25.23
C PRO A 205 6.97 -18.02 25.84
N SER A 206 8.01 -18.28 25.06
CA SER A 206 9.26 -18.85 25.57
C SER A 206 9.98 -17.71 26.28
N ASN A 207 10.01 -17.76 27.61
CA ASN A 207 10.78 -16.85 28.44
C ASN A 207 12.25 -16.90 27.97
N PRO A 208 12.82 -15.81 27.43
CA PRO A 208 14.24 -15.76 27.12
C PRO A 208 14.96 -15.38 28.41
N GLU A 209 15.42 -16.38 29.17
CA GLU A 209 16.63 -16.14 29.97
C GLU A 209 17.83 -15.93 29.04
#